data_AF-W0RCZ1-F1
#
_entry.id   AF-W0RCZ1-F1
#
_cell.length_a   1.000
_cell.length_b   1.000
_cell.length_c   1.000
_cell.angle_alpha   90.00
_cell.angle_beta   90.00
_cell.angle_gamma   90.00
#
_symmetry.space_group_name_H-M   'P 1'
#
loop_
_entity.id
_entity.type
_entity.pdbx_description
1 polymer ?
#
loop_
_entity_poly.entity_id
_entity_poly.type
_entity_poly.pdbx_seq_one_letter_code
_entity_poly.pdbx_strand_id
1 'polypeptide(L)'
;MSEERGAQSAEGSPNVSRRRVLKVLALTPAAAALGAQQPATGGQQPSTPHVTPQPPAQNTNPQPPKNQRQRKFFNARELRTASVLADDIIPRDAKSGSATEAGVIDFIDFHMSVPETDDATRVQMHGGLRWIDTESKRRFGVGYAAAKPAQRHAILDDIAYPDKTTPEFRAGTAFFTRFRDLVAGGFFSSPVGWKDVQYIGNTFNPNWSGCPTAAMQKLGVSHDLMNTRIPSQVQVSEGPR
;
A
#
# COMPACT_ATOMS: atom_id res chain seq x y z
N MET A 1 24.60 66.41 54.31
CA MET A 1 26.00 66.73 53.96
C MET A 1 26.69 65.41 53.75
N SER A 2 27.06 64.94 52.55
CA SER A 2 27.15 65.49 51.18
C SER A 2 27.24 64.25 50.24
N GLU A 3 26.54 64.19 49.10
CA GLU A 3 27.07 64.32 47.70
C GLU A 3 28.30 63.42 47.41
N GLU A 4 28.46 62.67 46.30
CA GLU A 4 28.06 62.82 44.89
C GLU A 4 28.42 61.53 44.08
N ARG A 5 27.80 61.36 42.89
CA ARG A 5 28.24 60.73 41.58
C ARG A 5 29.18 59.49 41.56
N GLY A 6 29.05 58.48 40.70
CA GLY A 6 28.53 58.37 39.33
C GLY A 6 29.64 57.89 38.38
N ALA A 7 29.55 56.66 37.85
CA ALA A 7 30.27 56.04 36.69
C ALA A 7 30.06 54.50 36.78
N GLN A 8 29.83 53.67 35.76
CA GLN A 8 29.99 53.72 34.30
C GLN A 8 29.18 52.55 33.68
N SER A 9 28.70 52.74 32.45
CA SER A 9 27.94 51.82 31.60
C SER A 9 28.75 50.67 31.00
N ALA A 10 28.09 49.54 30.69
CA ALA A 10 28.12 48.89 29.36
C ALA A 10 27.18 47.66 29.31
N GLU A 11 26.13 47.78 28.49
CA GLU A 11 25.16 46.74 28.15
C GLU A 11 25.77 45.65 27.23
N GLY A 12 25.46 44.39 27.52
CA GLY A 12 25.72 43.24 26.65
C GLY A 12 24.60 43.06 25.61
N SER A 13 24.99 42.97 24.34
CA SER A 13 24.09 42.81 23.19
C SER A 13 23.44 41.42 23.10
N PRO A 14 22.18 41.30 22.60
CA PRO A 14 21.50 40.02 22.39
C PRO A 14 21.87 39.34 21.05
N ASN A 15 21.95 38.01 21.09
CA ASN A 15 22.39 37.10 20.03
C ASN A 15 21.35 36.97 18.89
N VAL A 16 21.75 37.25 17.64
CA VAL A 16 20.90 37.19 16.44
C VAL A 16 20.91 35.78 15.82
N SER A 17 19.73 35.18 15.71
CA SER A 17 19.50 33.82 15.21
C SER A 17 19.63 33.68 13.69
N ARG A 18 20.18 32.53 13.26
CA ARG A 18 20.52 32.06 11.90
C ARG A 18 19.37 32.04 10.87
N ARG A 19 18.17 32.47 11.26
CA ARG A 19 16.96 32.45 10.41
C ARG A 19 16.77 33.70 9.55
N ARG A 20 17.65 34.72 9.67
CA ARG A 20 17.58 35.98 8.90
C ARG A 20 18.54 36.07 7.70
N VAL A 21 19.36 35.05 7.43
CA VAL A 21 20.34 35.09 6.31
C VAL A 21 19.80 34.49 5.01
N LEU A 22 18.68 33.76 5.03
CA LEU A 22 18.18 33.01 3.84
C LEU A 22 16.95 33.62 3.16
N LYS A 23 16.70 34.93 3.29
CA LYS A 23 15.52 35.59 2.68
C LYS A 23 15.79 36.69 1.65
N VAL A 24 17.01 36.79 1.08
CA VAL A 24 17.30 37.82 0.07
C VAL A 24 18.18 37.25 -1.07
N LEU A 25 17.86 37.65 -2.30
CA LEU A 25 18.42 37.31 -3.64
C LEU A 25 17.77 36.09 -4.32
N ALA A 26 17.12 36.17 -5.49
CA ALA A 26 17.10 37.19 -6.53
C ALA A 26 15.78 37.21 -7.33
N LEU A 27 15.32 38.43 -7.64
CA LEU A 27 14.25 38.78 -8.57
C LEU A 27 14.92 39.55 -9.72
N THR A 28 14.71 39.17 -10.99
CA THR A 28 14.85 40.11 -12.13
C THR A 28 14.08 39.60 -13.37
N PRO A 29 13.30 40.46 -14.05
CA PRO A 29 12.51 40.11 -15.24
C PRO A 29 13.23 40.48 -16.55
N ALA A 30 12.88 39.83 -17.66
CA ALA A 30 13.18 40.30 -19.02
C ALA A 30 11.91 40.18 -19.90
N ALA A 31 11.56 41.27 -20.58
CA ALA A 31 10.32 41.46 -21.33
C ALA A 31 10.50 41.28 -22.86
N ALA A 32 9.43 40.73 -23.47
CA ALA A 32 8.86 40.96 -24.81
C ALA A 32 9.69 40.77 -26.10
N ALA A 33 9.17 39.89 -26.97
CA ALA A 33 9.08 40.15 -28.41
C ALA A 33 7.69 39.69 -28.93
N LEU A 34 6.85 40.66 -29.32
CA LEU A 34 5.69 40.45 -30.19
C LEU A 34 6.18 40.21 -31.62
N GLY A 35 5.54 39.29 -32.35
CA GLY A 35 5.77 39.13 -33.79
C GLY A 35 4.77 38.20 -34.47
N ALA A 36 3.85 38.81 -35.24
CA ALA A 36 3.05 38.28 -36.35
C ALA A 36 1.90 37.28 -36.06
N GLN A 37 0.68 37.81 -36.20
CA GLN A 37 -0.55 37.07 -36.44
C GLN A 37 -0.79 36.89 -37.96
N GLN A 38 -1.42 35.76 -38.31
CA GLN A 38 -2.33 35.44 -39.44
C GLN A 38 -1.88 34.35 -40.43
N PRO A 39 -2.79 33.53 -41.02
CA PRO A 39 -4.14 33.13 -40.57
C PRO A 39 -4.32 31.60 -40.49
N ALA A 40 -5.35 31.17 -39.76
CA ALA A 40 -5.74 29.78 -39.58
C ALA A 40 -6.44 29.21 -40.82
N THR A 41 -5.90 28.15 -41.41
CA THR A 41 -6.63 27.11 -42.14
C THR A 41 -5.84 25.80 -42.06
N GLY A 42 -6.52 24.70 -41.69
CA GLY A 42 -5.94 23.35 -41.64
C GLY A 42 -5.68 22.85 -40.22
N GLY A 43 -6.63 22.09 -39.67
CA GLY A 43 -6.47 21.39 -38.40
C GLY A 43 -5.45 20.27 -38.50
N GLN A 44 -4.17 20.59 -38.31
CA GLN A 44 -3.18 19.65 -37.80
C GLN A 44 -3.28 19.71 -36.27
N GLN A 45 -3.80 18.64 -35.68
CA GLN A 45 -3.70 18.41 -34.26
C GLN A 45 -2.19 18.44 -33.94
N PRO A 46 -1.70 19.37 -33.09
CA PRO A 46 -0.32 19.29 -32.67
C PRO A 46 -0.19 17.98 -31.92
N SER A 47 0.58 17.05 -32.50
CA SER A 47 1.19 15.95 -31.76
C SER A 47 2.18 16.57 -30.78
N THR A 48 1.65 17.19 -29.73
CA THR A 48 2.39 17.35 -28.50
C THR A 48 2.67 15.93 -28.03
N PRO A 49 3.93 15.51 -27.89
CA PRO A 49 4.20 14.36 -27.05
C PRO A 49 3.59 14.73 -25.70
N HIS A 50 2.63 13.95 -25.22
CA HIS A 50 2.25 13.98 -23.81
C HIS A 50 3.48 13.53 -23.04
N VAL A 51 4.42 14.44 -22.82
CA VAL A 51 5.34 14.38 -21.70
C VAL A 51 4.47 14.74 -20.51
N THR A 52 3.68 13.77 -20.07
CA THR A 52 3.35 13.73 -18.65
C THR A 52 4.69 13.81 -17.94
N PRO A 53 4.93 14.75 -17.01
CA PRO A 53 5.99 14.59 -16.05
C PRO A 53 5.57 13.40 -15.18
N GLN A 54 5.73 12.19 -15.71
CA GLN A 54 6.05 11.06 -14.87
C GLN A 54 7.41 11.47 -14.28
N PRO A 55 7.52 11.73 -12.96
CA PRO A 55 8.80 11.43 -12.36
C PRO A 55 9.14 10.02 -12.86
N PRO A 56 10.37 9.77 -13.37
CA PRO A 56 10.73 8.42 -13.77
C PRO A 56 10.22 7.49 -12.67
N ALA A 57 9.59 6.38 -13.04
CA ALA A 57 9.47 5.27 -12.11
C ALA A 57 10.91 5.00 -11.70
N GLN A 58 11.31 5.68 -10.63
CA GLN A 58 12.68 5.68 -10.21
C GLN A 58 12.82 4.23 -9.80
N ASN A 59 13.78 3.55 -10.40
CA ASN A 59 14.42 2.39 -9.80
C ASN A 59 15.07 2.77 -8.45
N THR A 60 14.53 3.73 -7.70
CA THR A 60 14.56 3.73 -6.26
C THR A 60 13.82 2.48 -5.86
N ASN A 61 14.57 1.44 -5.49
CA ASN A 61 14.13 0.58 -4.41
C ASN A 61 13.46 1.50 -3.39
N PRO A 62 12.16 1.34 -3.09
CA PRO A 62 11.49 2.16 -2.10
C PRO A 62 12.29 2.00 -0.81
N GLN A 63 13.12 3.00 -0.50
CA GLN A 63 13.95 2.93 0.68
C GLN A 63 13.00 3.26 1.81
N PRO A 64 12.66 2.30 2.69
CA PRO A 64 11.71 2.55 3.75
C PRO A 64 12.22 3.77 4.53
N PRO A 65 11.33 4.71 4.88
CA PRO A 65 11.73 5.95 5.54
C PRO A 65 12.59 5.61 6.76
N LYS A 66 13.81 6.19 6.81
CA LYS A 66 14.90 5.84 7.74
C LYS A 66 14.54 5.87 9.24
N ASN A 67 13.38 6.43 9.59
CA ASN A 67 12.90 6.62 10.96
C ASN A 67 11.44 6.17 11.17
N GLN A 68 10.94 5.16 10.44
CA GLN A 68 9.89 4.34 11.03
C GLN A 68 10.55 3.62 12.21
N ARG A 69 10.36 4.13 13.44
CA ARG A 69 10.53 3.27 14.62
C ARG A 69 9.73 2.02 14.26
N GLN A 70 10.40 0.87 14.11
CA GLN A 70 9.73 -0.40 13.82
C GLN A 70 8.74 -0.59 14.95
N ARG A 71 7.49 -0.18 14.71
CA ARG A 71 6.44 -0.36 15.68
C ARG A 71 6.19 -1.85 15.65
N LYS A 72 6.63 -2.54 16.70
CA LYS A 72 6.42 -3.97 16.84
C LYS A 72 5.13 -4.17 17.61
N PHE A 73 4.20 -4.88 17.01
CA PHE A 73 2.94 -5.22 17.64
C PHE A 73 3.08 -6.55 18.39
N PHE A 74 3.63 -7.56 17.74
CA PHE A 74 3.86 -8.87 18.33
C PHE A 74 5.09 -8.88 19.25
N ASN A 75 4.96 -9.56 20.39
CA ASN A 75 6.13 -10.02 21.13
C ASN A 75 6.77 -11.25 20.46
N ALA A 76 7.95 -11.67 20.93
CA ALA A 76 8.71 -12.76 20.31
C ALA A 76 7.98 -14.12 20.29
N ARG A 77 7.12 -14.40 21.29
CA ARG A 77 6.32 -15.63 21.34
C ARG A 77 5.17 -15.56 20.33
N GLU A 78 4.46 -14.44 20.31
CA GLU A 78 3.35 -14.20 19.38
C GLU A 78 3.81 -14.24 17.94
N LEU A 79 4.93 -13.58 17.64
CA LEU A 79 5.53 -13.57 16.31
C LEU A 79 5.82 -15.00 15.83
N ARG A 80 6.40 -15.84 16.69
CA ARG A 80 6.69 -17.25 16.36
C ARG A 80 5.41 -18.05 16.08
N THR A 81 4.39 -17.89 16.92
CA THR A 81 3.09 -18.54 16.71
C THR A 81 2.42 -18.07 15.43
N ALA A 82 2.40 -16.75 15.18
CA ALA A 82 1.84 -16.17 13.98
C ALA A 82 2.56 -16.67 12.71
N SER A 83 3.90 -16.75 12.72
CA SER A 83 4.68 -17.28 11.60
C SER A 83 4.31 -18.73 11.26
N VAL A 84 4.29 -19.61 12.25
CA VAL A 84 3.91 -21.02 12.02
C VAL A 84 2.47 -21.12 11.54
N LEU A 85 1.55 -20.36 12.15
CA LEU A 85 0.14 -20.34 11.74
C LEU A 85 -0.05 -19.83 10.30
N ALA A 86 0.70 -18.81 9.88
CA ALA A 86 0.61 -18.29 8.52
C ALA A 86 1.12 -19.30 7.49
N ASP A 87 2.21 -20.01 7.80
CA ASP A 87 2.71 -21.09 6.94
C ASP A 87 1.81 -22.33 6.96
N ASP A 88 1.05 -22.58 8.03
CA ASP A 88 0.01 -23.62 8.03
C ASP A 88 -1.19 -23.21 7.13
N ILE A 89 -1.43 -21.91 6.92
CA ILE A 89 -2.52 -21.37 6.07
C ILE A 89 -2.12 -21.32 4.60
N ILE A 90 -0.95 -20.76 4.29
CA ILE A 90 -0.35 -20.78 2.94
C ILE A 90 1.04 -21.41 3.06
N PRO A 91 1.13 -22.74 2.95
CA PRO A 91 2.40 -23.45 3.00
C PRO A 91 3.22 -23.17 1.74
N ARG A 92 4.52 -23.41 1.83
CA ARG A 92 5.35 -23.52 0.62
C ARG A 92 4.82 -24.63 -0.27
N ASP A 93 4.69 -24.36 -1.56
CA ASP A 93 4.45 -25.37 -2.59
C ASP A 93 5.52 -25.30 -3.70
N ALA A 94 5.30 -26.02 -4.81
CA ALA A 94 6.25 -26.08 -5.93
C ALA A 94 6.27 -24.82 -6.80
N LYS A 95 5.21 -24.02 -6.76
CA LYS A 95 5.00 -22.83 -7.61
C LYS A 95 5.31 -21.54 -6.83
N SER A 96 5.01 -21.56 -5.54
CA SER A 96 4.86 -20.41 -4.67
C SER A 96 5.62 -20.66 -3.36
N GLY A 97 6.29 -19.62 -2.86
CA GLY A 97 6.88 -19.65 -1.52
C GLY A 97 5.79 -19.72 -0.43
N SER A 98 6.21 -19.82 0.83
CA SER A 98 5.28 -19.77 1.97
C SER A 98 4.83 -18.34 2.30
N ALA A 99 3.83 -18.23 3.19
CA ALA A 99 3.40 -16.94 3.73
C ALA A 99 4.55 -16.16 4.36
N THR A 100 5.41 -16.82 5.14
CA THR A 100 6.57 -16.16 5.77
C THR A 100 7.59 -15.66 4.74
N GLU A 101 7.87 -16.43 3.68
CA GLU A 101 8.76 -15.97 2.60
C GLU A 101 8.21 -14.79 1.81
N ALA A 102 6.88 -14.68 1.73
CA ALA A 102 6.19 -13.54 1.13
C ALA A 102 6.18 -12.28 2.01
N GLY A 103 6.74 -12.33 3.23
CA GLY A 103 6.80 -11.18 4.16
C GLY A 103 5.45 -10.89 4.85
N VAL A 104 4.52 -11.84 4.85
CA VAL A 104 3.15 -11.65 5.36
C VAL A 104 3.15 -11.29 6.84
N ILE A 105 4.02 -11.90 7.65
CA ILE A 105 4.05 -11.65 9.09
C ILE A 105 4.52 -10.23 9.41
N ASP A 106 5.53 -9.74 8.69
CA ASP A 106 6.01 -8.37 8.85
C ASP A 106 4.93 -7.37 8.43
N PHE A 107 4.17 -7.68 7.38
CA PHE A 107 3.00 -6.90 7.00
C PHE A 107 1.93 -6.88 8.10
N ILE A 108 1.57 -8.02 8.69
CA ILE A 108 0.56 -8.08 9.74
C ILE A 108 1.05 -7.35 11.00
N ASP A 109 2.31 -7.55 11.42
CA ASP A 109 2.90 -6.85 12.56
C ASP A 109 2.84 -5.33 12.37
N PHE A 110 3.26 -4.86 11.19
CA PHE A 110 3.16 -3.46 10.81
C PHE A 110 1.71 -2.97 10.82
N HIS A 111 0.79 -3.69 10.15
CA HIS A 111 -0.62 -3.30 10.05
C HIS A 111 -1.23 -3.14 11.45
N MET A 112 -1.00 -4.09 12.37
CA MET A 112 -1.55 -3.99 13.73
C MET A 112 -0.94 -2.83 14.55
N SER A 113 0.23 -2.33 14.16
CA SER A 113 0.98 -1.28 14.85
C SER A 113 0.59 0.16 14.45
N VAL A 114 -0.14 0.32 13.34
CA VAL A 114 -0.52 1.63 12.82
C VAL A 114 -1.78 2.17 13.53
N PRO A 115 -1.95 3.50 13.66
CA PRO A 115 -3.11 4.07 14.34
C PRO A 115 -4.44 3.81 13.61
N GLU A 116 -4.40 3.48 12.31
CA GLU A 116 -5.58 3.19 11.49
C GLU A 116 -6.24 1.85 11.86
N THR A 117 -5.51 0.93 12.48
CA THR A 117 -6.10 -0.30 13.03
C THR A 117 -6.74 0.01 14.37
N ASP A 118 -8.01 -0.38 14.51
CA ASP A 118 -8.79 -0.15 15.71
C ASP A 118 -8.34 -1.04 16.89
N ASP A 119 -8.60 -0.58 18.12
CA ASP A 119 -8.18 -1.28 19.33
C ASP A 119 -8.87 -2.63 19.51
N ALA A 120 -10.11 -2.80 19.04
CA ALA A 120 -10.81 -4.07 19.15
C ALA A 120 -10.13 -5.14 18.29
N THR A 121 -9.70 -4.79 17.07
CA THR A 121 -8.91 -5.65 16.20
C THR A 121 -7.57 -6.03 16.83
N ARG A 122 -6.86 -5.08 17.45
CA ARG A 122 -5.61 -5.36 18.19
C ARG A 122 -5.83 -6.35 19.34
N VAL A 123 -6.86 -6.11 20.17
CA VAL A 123 -7.19 -6.98 21.30
C VAL A 123 -7.59 -8.38 20.82
N GLN A 124 -8.37 -8.48 19.75
CA GLN A 124 -8.74 -9.76 19.15
C GLN A 124 -7.52 -10.54 18.62
N MET A 125 -6.54 -9.85 18.02
CA MET A 125 -5.33 -10.48 17.51
C MET A 125 -4.50 -11.10 18.66
N HIS A 126 -4.21 -10.34 19.72
CA HIS A 126 -3.51 -10.87 20.90
C HIS A 126 -4.31 -12.00 21.58
N GLY A 127 -5.63 -11.79 21.75
CA GLY A 127 -6.52 -12.76 22.37
C GLY A 127 -6.55 -14.09 21.61
N GLY A 128 -6.60 -14.04 20.28
CA GLY A 128 -6.62 -15.21 19.42
C GLY A 128 -5.31 -15.98 19.38
N LEU A 129 -4.17 -15.28 19.32
CA LEU A 129 -2.85 -15.91 19.45
C LEU A 129 -2.67 -16.60 20.81
N ARG A 130 -3.21 -16.01 21.88
CA ARG A 130 -3.24 -16.65 23.20
C ARG A 130 -4.19 -17.85 23.23
N TRP A 131 -5.35 -17.75 22.59
CA TRP A 131 -6.33 -18.83 22.51
C TRP A 131 -5.71 -20.07 21.86
N ILE A 132 -5.10 -19.92 20.67
CA ILE A 132 -4.55 -21.07 19.93
C ILE A 132 -3.35 -21.71 20.66
N ASP A 133 -2.51 -20.90 21.32
CA ASP A 133 -1.39 -21.41 22.13
C ASP A 133 -1.90 -22.15 23.38
N THR A 134 -2.97 -21.66 24.01
CA THR A 134 -3.62 -22.31 25.17
C THR A 134 -4.28 -23.62 24.75
N GLU A 135 -4.96 -23.64 23.62
CA GLU A 135 -5.63 -24.84 23.13
C GLU A 135 -4.63 -25.95 22.76
N SER A 136 -3.52 -25.58 22.12
CA SER A 136 -2.41 -26.50 21.87
C SER A 136 -1.83 -27.06 23.17
N LYS A 137 -1.60 -26.22 24.18
CA LYS A 137 -1.10 -26.67 25.48
C LYS A 137 -2.07 -27.61 26.18
N ARG A 138 -3.37 -27.31 26.11
CA ARG A 138 -4.43 -28.12 26.71
C ARG A 138 -4.49 -29.52 26.09
N ARG A 139 -4.41 -29.62 24.76
CA ARG A 139 -4.50 -30.90 24.04
C ARG A 139 -3.20 -31.69 24.03
N PHE A 140 -2.05 -31.02 23.98
CA PHE A 140 -0.77 -31.64 23.62
C PHE A 140 0.39 -31.31 24.56
N GLY A 141 0.18 -30.47 25.58
CA GLY A 141 1.21 -30.09 26.54
C GLY A 141 2.25 -29.09 26.03
N VAL A 142 2.16 -28.66 24.77
CA VAL A 142 3.12 -27.74 24.12
C VAL A 142 2.40 -26.57 23.46
N GLY A 143 3.08 -25.43 23.33
CA GLY A 143 2.56 -24.27 22.60
C GLY A 143 2.40 -24.56 21.10
N TYR A 144 1.53 -23.82 20.42
CA TYR A 144 1.12 -24.12 19.04
C TYR A 144 2.30 -24.23 18.08
N ALA A 145 3.23 -23.28 18.13
CA ALA A 145 4.43 -23.28 17.27
C ALA A 145 5.38 -24.48 17.51
N ALA A 146 5.29 -25.13 18.67
CA ALA A 146 6.10 -26.30 19.02
C ALA A 146 5.35 -27.63 18.81
N ALA A 147 4.04 -27.58 18.54
CA ALA A 147 3.24 -28.76 18.26
C ALA A 147 3.60 -29.35 16.88
N LYS A 148 3.46 -30.67 16.73
CA LYS A 148 3.65 -31.36 15.45
C LYS A 148 2.61 -30.90 14.42
N PRO A 149 2.89 -30.98 13.11
CA PRO A 149 1.94 -30.56 12.07
C PRO A 149 0.54 -31.19 12.24
N ALA A 150 0.46 -32.50 12.48
CA ALA A 150 -0.81 -33.18 12.72
C ALA A 150 -1.58 -32.65 13.94
N GLN A 151 -0.88 -32.22 14.99
CA GLN A 151 -1.50 -31.64 16.19
C GLN A 151 -2.04 -30.23 15.90
N ARG A 152 -1.28 -29.44 15.13
CA ARG A 152 -1.73 -28.11 14.68
C ARG A 152 -2.98 -28.23 13.81
N HIS A 153 -2.94 -29.12 12.82
CA HIS A 153 -4.08 -29.35 11.92
C HIS A 153 -5.33 -29.80 12.68
N ALA A 154 -5.21 -30.65 13.70
CA ALA A 154 -6.34 -31.05 14.53
C ALA A 154 -7.02 -29.87 15.27
N ILE A 155 -6.29 -28.79 15.58
CA ILE A 155 -6.88 -27.55 16.11
C ILE A 155 -7.51 -26.73 14.98
N LEU A 156 -6.83 -26.65 13.83
CA LEU A 156 -7.32 -25.88 12.68
C LEU A 156 -8.61 -26.46 12.10
N ASP A 157 -8.74 -27.78 12.02
CA ASP A 157 -9.93 -28.47 11.52
C ASP A 157 -11.21 -28.10 12.29
N ASP A 158 -11.07 -27.81 13.59
CA ASP A 158 -12.18 -27.40 14.46
C ASP A 158 -12.62 -25.94 14.24
N ILE A 159 -11.74 -25.08 13.70
CA ILE A 159 -11.96 -23.62 13.64
C ILE A 159 -11.94 -23.04 12.22
N ALA A 160 -11.58 -23.84 11.22
CA ALA A 160 -11.42 -23.37 9.84
C ALA A 160 -12.72 -22.99 9.14
N TYR A 161 -13.86 -23.50 9.64
CA TYR A 161 -15.17 -23.39 9.00
C TYR A 161 -16.19 -22.75 9.96
N PRO A 162 -16.45 -21.43 9.83
CA PRO A 162 -17.40 -20.71 10.68
C PRO A 162 -18.79 -21.35 10.76
N ASP A 163 -19.29 -21.85 9.62
CA ASP A 163 -20.64 -22.45 9.54
C ASP A 163 -20.74 -23.80 10.27
N LYS A 164 -19.61 -24.44 10.58
CA LYS A 164 -19.54 -25.74 11.27
C LYS A 164 -19.03 -25.61 12.71
N THR A 165 -18.79 -24.39 13.17
CA THR A 165 -18.14 -24.12 14.46
C THR A 165 -19.06 -24.45 15.63
N THR A 166 -18.55 -25.26 16.57
CA THR A 166 -19.22 -25.52 17.84
C THR A 166 -19.19 -24.28 18.75
N PRO A 167 -20.14 -24.11 19.68
CA PRO A 167 -20.17 -22.94 20.57
C PRO A 167 -18.86 -22.70 21.34
N GLU A 168 -18.16 -23.78 21.72
CA GLU A 168 -16.89 -23.74 22.44
C GLU A 168 -15.77 -23.05 21.64
N PHE A 169 -15.77 -23.21 20.32
CA PHE A 169 -14.68 -22.73 19.46
C PHE A 169 -14.96 -21.42 18.73
N ARG A 170 -16.09 -20.75 19.00
CA ARG A 170 -16.46 -19.48 18.35
C ARG A 170 -15.36 -18.42 18.42
N ALA A 171 -14.67 -18.29 19.55
CA ALA A 171 -13.58 -17.33 19.70
C ALA A 171 -12.37 -17.68 18.81
N GLY A 172 -12.00 -18.97 18.78
CA GLY A 172 -10.93 -19.48 17.92
C GLY A 172 -11.25 -19.31 16.44
N THR A 173 -12.49 -19.62 16.02
CA THR A 173 -12.93 -19.44 14.63
C THR A 173 -12.95 -17.98 14.21
N ALA A 174 -13.44 -17.07 15.05
CA ALA A 174 -13.44 -15.63 14.74
C ALA A 174 -12.01 -15.11 14.53
N PHE A 175 -11.08 -15.50 15.41
CA PHE A 175 -9.67 -15.19 15.26
C PHE A 175 -9.08 -15.78 13.98
N PHE A 176 -9.23 -17.10 13.77
CA PHE A 176 -8.62 -17.80 12.64
C PHE A 176 -9.14 -17.28 11.30
N THR A 177 -10.44 -16.95 11.21
CA THR A 177 -11.02 -16.34 10.01
C THR A 177 -10.31 -15.04 9.67
N ARG A 178 -10.21 -14.11 10.62
CA ARG A 178 -9.55 -12.82 10.41
C ARG A 178 -8.05 -12.99 10.12
N PHE A 179 -7.37 -13.88 10.83
CA PHE A 179 -5.94 -14.14 10.60
C PHE A 179 -5.70 -14.73 9.20
N ARG A 180 -6.53 -15.69 8.77
CA ARG A 180 -6.49 -16.25 7.41
C ARG A 180 -6.72 -15.19 6.34
N ASP A 181 -7.70 -14.30 6.53
CA ASP A 181 -7.99 -13.24 5.57
C ASP A 181 -6.81 -12.26 5.45
N LEU A 182 -6.16 -11.92 6.57
CA LEU A 182 -4.94 -11.12 6.57
C LEU A 182 -3.76 -11.83 5.90
N VAL A 183 -3.61 -13.14 6.12
CA VAL A 183 -2.56 -13.94 5.49
C VAL A 183 -2.76 -14.01 3.98
N ALA A 184 -3.97 -14.30 3.53
CA ALA A 184 -4.30 -14.34 2.10
C ALA A 184 -4.14 -12.96 1.45
N GLY A 185 -4.65 -11.90 2.09
CA GLY A 185 -4.51 -10.53 1.61
C GLY A 185 -3.06 -10.07 1.50
N GLY A 186 -2.24 -10.39 2.52
CA GLY A 186 -0.81 -10.10 2.50
C GLY A 186 -0.07 -10.89 1.42
N PHE A 187 -0.35 -12.20 1.30
CA PHE A 187 0.32 -13.07 0.35
C PHE A 187 0.05 -12.67 -1.10
N PHE A 188 -1.22 -12.52 -1.49
CA PHE A 188 -1.61 -12.17 -2.85
C PHE A 188 -1.40 -10.69 -3.21
N SER A 189 -0.99 -9.87 -2.25
CA SER A 189 -0.49 -8.50 -2.50
C SER A 189 1.03 -8.42 -2.59
N SER A 190 1.75 -9.54 -2.35
CA SER A 190 3.20 -9.61 -2.42
C SER A 190 3.69 -9.94 -3.84
N PRO A 191 4.97 -9.67 -4.16
CA PRO A 191 5.58 -10.12 -5.42
C PRO A 191 5.54 -11.65 -5.60
N VAL A 192 5.54 -12.43 -4.51
CA VAL A 192 5.42 -13.90 -4.56
C VAL A 192 4.02 -14.28 -5.01
N GLY A 193 2.99 -13.72 -4.37
CA GLY A 193 1.59 -14.01 -4.71
C GLY A 193 1.18 -13.48 -6.09
N TRP A 194 1.70 -12.33 -6.54
CA TRP A 194 1.45 -11.83 -7.90
C TRP A 194 1.94 -12.79 -8.98
N LYS A 195 3.14 -13.38 -8.78
CA LYS A 195 3.68 -14.39 -9.68
C LYS A 195 2.84 -15.65 -9.66
N ASP A 196 2.37 -16.06 -8.49
CA ASP A 196 1.48 -17.22 -8.33
C ASP A 196 0.20 -17.05 -9.15
N VAL A 197 -0.54 -15.94 -9.00
CA VAL A 197 -1.78 -15.72 -9.76
C VAL A 197 -1.55 -15.22 -11.19
N GLN A 198 -0.29 -15.22 -11.65
CA GLN A 198 0.11 -14.74 -12.99
C GLN A 198 -0.40 -13.32 -13.29
N TYR A 199 -0.35 -12.44 -12.29
CA TYR A 199 -0.77 -11.05 -12.44
C TYR A 199 0.17 -10.28 -13.38
N ILE A 200 -0.36 -9.77 -14.48
CA ILE A 200 0.37 -8.97 -15.49
C ILE A 200 0.00 -7.48 -15.40
N GLY A 201 -0.83 -7.07 -14.44
CA GLY A 201 -1.20 -5.66 -14.26
C GLY A 201 -0.02 -4.79 -13.84
N ASN A 202 -0.22 -3.47 -13.82
CA ASN A 202 0.84 -2.46 -13.63
C ASN A 202 1.98 -2.51 -14.68
N THR A 203 1.84 -3.32 -15.73
CA THR A 203 2.72 -3.30 -16.91
C THR A 203 2.10 -2.40 -17.97
N PHE A 204 2.86 -1.42 -18.44
CA PHE A 204 2.43 -0.58 -19.55
C PHE A 204 2.24 -1.43 -20.82
N ASN A 205 1.03 -1.43 -21.39
CA ASN A 205 0.73 -2.11 -22.65
C ASN A 205 0.52 -1.09 -23.78
N PRO A 206 1.54 -0.80 -24.61
CA PRO A 206 1.41 0.15 -25.72
C PRO A 206 0.47 -0.32 -26.82
N ASN A 207 0.22 -1.63 -26.92
CA ASN A 207 -0.57 -2.25 -27.97
C ASN A 207 -1.94 -2.72 -27.44
N TRP A 208 -2.50 -2.01 -26.45
CA TRP A 208 -3.83 -2.33 -25.94
C TRP A 208 -4.89 -2.04 -26.99
N SER A 209 -5.41 -3.09 -27.65
CA SER A 209 -6.44 -3.00 -28.69
C SER A 209 -7.87 -3.12 -28.14
N GLY A 210 -8.06 -3.00 -26.83
CA GLY A 210 -9.36 -3.21 -26.18
C GLY A 210 -9.67 -4.68 -25.89
N CYS A 211 -10.95 -4.97 -25.64
CA CYS A 211 -11.41 -6.33 -25.33
C CYS A 211 -11.29 -7.26 -26.56
N PRO A 212 -10.90 -8.54 -26.37
CA PRO A 212 -10.87 -9.51 -27.48
C PRO A 212 -12.24 -9.68 -28.15
N THR A 213 -12.27 -9.85 -29.47
CA THR A 213 -13.51 -10.00 -30.25
C THR A 213 -14.42 -11.11 -29.74
N ALA A 214 -13.85 -12.25 -29.34
CA ALA A 214 -14.62 -13.37 -28.78
C ALA A 214 -15.36 -13.00 -27.48
N ALA A 215 -14.74 -12.17 -26.62
CA ALA A 215 -15.38 -11.70 -25.39
C ALA A 215 -16.50 -10.69 -25.68
N MET A 216 -16.27 -9.78 -26.64
CA MET A 216 -17.28 -8.82 -27.09
C MET A 216 -18.50 -9.49 -27.71
N GLN A 217 -18.29 -10.48 -28.58
CA GLN A 217 -19.36 -11.28 -29.19
C GLN A 217 -20.18 -12.03 -28.13
N LYS A 218 -19.53 -12.65 -27.15
CA LYS A 218 -20.21 -13.34 -26.03
C LYS A 218 -21.12 -12.39 -25.23
N LEU A 219 -20.70 -11.14 -25.07
CA LEU A 219 -21.44 -10.12 -24.32
C LEU A 219 -22.42 -9.32 -25.18
N GLY A 220 -22.46 -9.54 -26.51
CA GLY A 220 -23.31 -8.78 -27.43
C GLY A 220 -22.97 -7.29 -27.53
N VAL A 221 -21.73 -6.92 -27.22
CA VAL A 221 -21.27 -5.52 -27.28
C VAL A 221 -20.30 -5.31 -28.45
N SER A 222 -20.26 -4.09 -29.00
CA SER A 222 -19.25 -3.69 -29.99
C SER A 222 -18.62 -2.35 -29.60
N HIS A 223 -17.43 -2.07 -30.15
CA HIS A 223 -16.79 -0.77 -29.97
C HIS A 223 -17.60 0.38 -30.60
N ASP A 224 -18.50 0.10 -31.54
CA ASP A 224 -19.37 1.12 -32.15
C ASP A 224 -20.29 1.79 -31.12
N LEU A 225 -20.66 1.06 -30.05
CA LEU A 225 -21.40 1.62 -28.92
C LEU A 225 -20.64 2.77 -28.23
N MET A 226 -19.29 2.75 -28.25
CA MET A 226 -18.46 3.80 -27.65
C MET A 226 -18.41 5.08 -28.49
N ASN A 227 -18.63 4.98 -29.81
CA ASN A 227 -18.65 6.12 -30.75
C ASN A 227 -19.89 7.02 -30.60
N THR A 228 -20.82 6.69 -29.70
CA THR A 228 -22.07 7.42 -29.51
C THR A 228 -22.03 8.47 -28.39
N ARG A 229 -20.96 8.54 -27.58
CA ARG A 229 -20.89 9.44 -26.41
C ARG A 229 -20.32 10.84 -26.70
N ILE A 230 -19.65 11.05 -27.84
CA ILE A 230 -19.20 12.38 -28.28
C ILE A 230 -19.42 12.46 -29.80
N PRO A 231 -20.44 13.20 -30.28
CA PRO A 231 -20.59 13.43 -31.71
C PRO A 231 -19.42 14.27 -32.22
N SER A 232 -18.65 13.74 -33.18
CA SER A 232 -17.59 14.47 -33.88
C SER A 232 -18.23 15.53 -34.79
N GLN A 233 -18.57 16.69 -34.22
CA GLN A 233 -19.01 17.87 -34.98
C GLN A 233 -17.79 18.49 -35.69
N VAL A 234 -17.38 17.89 -36.80
CA VAL A 234 -16.57 18.55 -37.83
C VAL A 234 -17.22 18.24 -39.19
N GLN A 235 -18.26 19.01 -39.51
CA GLN A 235 -18.72 19.20 -40.88
C GLN A 235 -18.20 20.57 -41.31
N VAL A 236 -17.07 20.61 -42.02
CA VAL A 236 -16.63 21.82 -42.72
C VAL A 236 -17.47 21.89 -43.99
N SER A 237 -18.47 22.77 -44.02
CA SER A 237 -19.17 23.10 -45.25
C SER A 237 -18.27 23.99 -46.12
N GLU A 238 -17.66 23.43 -47.15
CA GLU A 238 -17.11 24.24 -48.24
C GLU A 238 -18.28 24.80 -49.07
N GLY A 239 -18.61 26.08 -48.86
CA GLY A 239 -19.45 26.84 -49.78
C GLY A 239 -18.60 27.42 -50.92
N PRO A 240 -19.11 27.44 -52.17
CA PRO A 240 -18.33 27.90 -53.32
C PRO A 240 -18.12 29.42 -53.26
N ARG A 241 -16.91 29.86 -53.64
CA ARG A 241 -16.47 31.26 -53.75
C ARG A 241 -17.14 31.99 -54.92
#